data_AF-A0A1J3H1R1-F1
#
_entry.id   AF-A0A1J3H1R1-F1
#
_cell.length_a   1.000
_cell.length_b   1.000
_cell.length_c   1.000
_cell.angle_alpha   90.00
_cell.angle_beta   90.00
_cell.angle_gamma   90.00
#
_symmetry.space_group_name_H-M   'P 1'
#
loop_
_entity.id
_entity.type
_entity.pdbx_description
1 polymer ?
#
loop_
_entity_poly.entity_id
_entity_poly.type
_entity_poly.pdbx_seq_one_letter_code
_entity_poly.pdbx_strand_id
1 'polypeptide(L)'
;MKREHNHRESSAGKVGSSSMTACKEETAGFDELLVVLGYKVRSSDMADVAHKLEQLEMVLGDGISHLSDDTVHYNPSDLSGWVNSLLSDHNNQEITEPDPDYDLSAIPGSAAYPRGKRMRIESSSSTTTTTRSVVVLDSQETGVRLVHALLACAESVQQNNFKLADALVKQVGLLASAQAGAMRKVATYFAEGLARRIYRIYPRDDAGLSSFSDTLQVHFYESCPYLKFAHFTANQAMLEAFATAEKVHVIDLGLNQGLQWPALIQALALRPGGPPDFRLTGIGSSLTGESIREVGWKLGQLASTIGVNFEFKSIVLNNLSDLKPEMLEIQIGSESVAVNSVFELHRLLANPGSIEKFLSTIKSIKPDIVTVVEQEANHNGAVFLDRFTESLHYYSSLFDSIEGPPSQDRAMSELYLGRQILNLVACEGEDRVERHETLVQWRNRFGLAGFKPVNIGSNAYKQASMLLALNAGADGYNVEENEGCLLLGWQTRPLIATSAWRFSRVE
;
A
#
# COMPACT_ATOMS: atom_id res chain seq x y z
N MET A 1 39.28 1.99 60.26
CA MET A 1 39.03 0.98 61.32
C MET A 1 37.51 0.75 61.37
N LYS A 2 37.02 -0.41 60.91
CA LYS A 2 36.23 -1.43 61.66
C LYS A 2 35.07 -0.83 62.50
N ARG A 3 33.79 -1.25 62.48
CA ARG A 3 33.12 -2.55 62.23
C ARG A 3 31.59 -2.30 62.35
N GLU A 4 30.74 -2.93 61.53
CA GLU A 4 29.77 -4.01 61.83
C GLU A 4 28.28 -3.60 62.01
N HIS A 5 27.42 -4.42 61.39
CA HIS A 5 25.94 -4.48 61.44
C HIS A 5 25.41 -4.92 62.81
N ASN A 6 24.19 -4.49 63.19
CA ASN A 6 23.02 -5.39 63.29
C ASN A 6 21.69 -4.70 63.66
N HIS A 7 20.62 -5.33 63.17
CA HIS A 7 19.18 -5.09 63.30
C HIS A 7 18.59 -4.95 64.72
N ARG A 8 17.47 -4.19 64.84
CA ARG A 8 16.16 -4.71 65.29
C ARG A 8 15.00 -3.72 65.10
N GLU A 9 13.82 -4.33 64.91
CA GLU A 9 12.49 -3.81 64.54
C GLU A 9 11.86 -2.81 65.52
N SER A 10 10.90 -2.00 65.03
CA SER A 10 9.55 -1.87 65.64
C SER A 10 8.73 -0.69 65.08
N SER A 11 7.45 -0.98 64.87
CA SER A 11 6.26 -0.11 64.95
C SER A 11 5.72 0.54 63.67
N ALA A 12 4.55 0.01 63.31
CA ALA A 12 3.60 0.57 62.37
C ALA A 12 2.93 1.83 62.94
N GLY A 13 2.85 2.88 62.12
CA GLY A 13 2.03 4.06 62.33
C GLY A 13 1.27 4.41 61.04
N LYS A 14 -0.05 4.30 61.07
CA LYS A 14 -0.99 4.69 60.01
C LYS A 14 -0.95 6.20 59.74
N VAL A 15 -0.90 6.62 58.48
CA VAL A 15 -1.51 7.89 58.01
C VAL A 15 -2.07 7.74 56.58
N GLY A 16 -3.40 7.90 56.47
CA GLY A 16 -4.09 8.61 55.38
C GLY A 16 -4.09 8.06 53.95
N SER A 17 -5.07 7.21 53.61
CA SER A 17 -5.51 6.99 52.22
C SER A 17 -6.66 7.95 51.89
N SER A 18 -6.41 8.95 51.03
CA SER A 18 -7.44 9.70 50.31
C SER A 18 -6.85 10.32 49.05
N SER A 19 -6.54 9.48 48.05
CA SER A 19 -6.31 9.94 46.66
C SER A 19 -6.36 8.80 45.63
N MET A 20 -7.01 7.66 45.94
CA MET A 20 -7.00 6.47 45.06
C MET A 20 -8.39 5.95 44.68
N THR A 21 -9.43 6.76 44.87
CA THR A 21 -10.82 6.38 44.58
C THR A 21 -11.43 7.08 43.37
N ALA A 22 -10.75 8.05 42.73
CA ALA A 22 -11.32 8.78 41.59
C ALA A 22 -10.97 8.22 40.20
N CYS A 23 -10.00 7.29 40.07
CA CYS A 23 -9.59 6.71 38.77
C CYS A 23 -10.00 5.24 38.57
N LYS A 24 -10.82 4.66 39.45
CA LYS A 24 -11.26 3.25 39.33
C LYS A 24 -12.71 3.07 38.84
N GLU A 25 -13.47 4.16 38.66
CA GLU A 25 -14.89 4.04 38.29
C GLU A 25 -15.15 4.07 36.77
N GLU A 26 -14.22 4.50 35.92
CA GLU A 26 -14.45 4.59 34.46
C GLU A 26 -14.15 3.30 33.66
N THR A 27 -13.48 2.31 34.25
CA THR A 27 -13.13 1.03 33.57
C THR A 27 -13.84 -0.19 34.16
N ALA A 28 -14.70 0.00 35.17
CA ALA A 28 -15.38 -1.10 35.84
C ALA A 28 -16.37 -1.79 34.88
N GLY A 29 -16.06 -3.04 34.50
CA GLY A 29 -16.89 -3.87 33.63
C GLY A 29 -16.45 -3.93 32.17
N PHE A 30 -15.39 -3.22 31.79
CA PHE A 30 -14.72 -3.36 30.49
C PHE A 30 -13.49 -4.27 30.60
N ASP A 31 -13.20 -4.98 29.53
CA ASP A 31 -12.05 -5.88 29.48
C ASP A 31 -10.74 -5.10 29.53
N GLU A 32 -9.96 -5.35 30.58
CA GLU A 32 -8.77 -4.56 30.89
C GLU A 32 -7.70 -4.65 29.78
N LEU A 33 -7.59 -5.78 29.08
CA LEU A 33 -6.62 -5.97 28.00
C LEU A 33 -7.03 -5.18 26.76
N LEU A 34 -8.31 -5.20 26.41
CA LEU A 34 -8.84 -4.45 25.27
C LEU A 34 -8.89 -2.94 25.53
N VAL A 35 -9.12 -2.52 26.79
CA VAL A 35 -9.05 -1.11 27.20
C VAL A 35 -7.64 -0.55 27.03
N VAL A 36 -6.59 -1.33 27.36
CA VAL A 36 -5.19 -0.96 27.11
C VAL A 36 -4.91 -0.75 25.61
N LEU A 37 -5.60 -1.51 24.75
CA LEU A 37 -5.52 -1.37 23.30
C LEU A 37 -6.41 -0.22 22.76
N GLY A 38 -7.24 0.40 23.60
CA GLY A 38 -8.11 1.52 23.26
C GLY A 38 -9.56 1.15 22.92
N TYR A 39 -9.93 -0.11 23.10
CA TYR A 39 -11.29 -0.61 22.84
C TYR A 39 -12.12 -0.67 24.11
N LYS A 40 -13.39 -0.28 24.00
CA LYS A 40 -14.36 -0.34 25.11
C LYS A 40 -15.29 -1.54 24.93
N VAL A 41 -14.79 -2.74 25.19
CA VAL A 41 -15.59 -3.98 25.16
C VAL A 41 -15.91 -4.42 26.59
N ARG A 42 -17.19 -4.59 26.93
CA ARG A 42 -17.58 -5.08 28.26
C ARG A 42 -17.14 -6.52 28.42
N SER A 43 -16.64 -6.91 29.60
CA SER A 43 -16.24 -8.30 29.85
C SER A 43 -17.41 -9.28 29.71
N SER A 44 -18.66 -8.82 29.92
CA SER A 44 -19.88 -9.60 29.68
C SER A 44 -20.11 -9.97 28.23
N ASP A 45 -19.58 -9.17 27.29
CA ASP A 45 -19.89 -9.27 25.87
C ASP A 45 -18.79 -10.05 25.12
N MET A 46 -17.73 -10.47 25.84
CA MET A 46 -16.54 -11.11 25.25
C MET A 46 -16.85 -12.44 24.57
N ALA A 47 -17.77 -13.23 25.16
CA ALA A 47 -18.19 -14.51 24.59
C ALA A 47 -18.93 -14.31 23.26
N ASP A 48 -19.79 -13.28 23.18
CA ASP A 48 -20.50 -12.93 21.96
C ASP A 48 -19.56 -12.36 20.91
N VAL A 49 -18.58 -11.54 21.29
CA VAL A 49 -17.55 -11.02 20.37
C VAL A 49 -16.69 -12.15 19.82
N ALA A 50 -16.24 -13.08 20.65
CA ALA A 50 -15.46 -14.25 20.22
C ALA A 50 -16.25 -15.13 19.24
N HIS A 51 -17.50 -15.46 19.58
CA HIS A 51 -18.37 -16.26 18.72
C HIS A 51 -18.66 -15.57 17.38
N LYS A 52 -18.74 -14.23 17.37
CA LYS A 52 -18.95 -13.43 16.14
C LYS A 52 -17.71 -13.34 15.27
N LEU A 53 -16.51 -13.27 15.87
CA LEU A 53 -15.25 -13.33 15.15
C LEU A 53 -15.03 -14.71 14.52
N GLU A 54 -15.36 -15.80 15.24
CA GLU A 54 -15.31 -17.16 14.69
C GLU A 54 -16.30 -17.35 13.53
N GLN A 55 -17.51 -16.75 13.62
CA GLN A 55 -18.46 -16.75 12.50
C GLN A 55 -17.94 -15.97 11.30
N LEU A 56 -17.28 -14.83 11.52
CA LEU A 56 -16.67 -14.04 10.45
C LEU A 56 -15.55 -14.83 9.75
N GLU A 57 -14.74 -15.55 10.51
CA GLU A 57 -13.65 -16.39 10.01
C GLU A 57 -14.17 -17.58 9.19
N MET A 58 -15.26 -18.22 9.65
CA MET A 58 -15.95 -19.27 8.89
C MET A 58 -16.53 -18.76 7.56
N VAL A 59 -17.10 -17.56 7.56
CA VAL A 59 -17.73 -16.95 6.37
C VAL A 59 -16.68 -16.46 5.36
N LEU A 60 -15.53 -15.96 5.83
CA LEU A 60 -14.41 -15.56 4.98
C LEU A 60 -13.66 -16.76 4.37
N GLY A 61 -13.81 -17.95 4.95
CA GLY A 61 -13.22 -19.21 4.45
C GLY A 61 -13.87 -19.77 3.19
N ASP A 62 -15.17 -19.53 2.98
CA ASP A 62 -15.90 -19.92 1.76
C ASP A 62 -16.02 -18.70 0.85
N GLY A 63 -14.97 -18.47 0.06
CA GLY A 63 -14.82 -17.26 -0.74
C GLY A 63 -15.98 -17.01 -1.70
N ILE A 64 -16.35 -15.73 -1.86
CA ILE A 64 -16.96 -15.17 -3.07
C ILE A 64 -16.58 -13.69 -3.21
N SER A 65 -16.18 -13.38 -4.44
CA SER A 65 -16.14 -12.08 -5.09
C SER A 65 -17.57 -11.55 -5.31
N HIS A 66 -18.01 -10.55 -4.56
CA HIS A 66 -19.00 -9.51 -4.93
C HIS A 66 -19.44 -8.78 -3.65
N LEU A 67 -18.72 -7.74 -3.26
CA LEU A 67 -19.17 -6.75 -2.27
C LEU A 67 -19.09 -5.38 -2.91
N SER A 68 -20.10 -5.06 -3.71
CA SER A 68 -20.36 -3.71 -4.19
C SER A 68 -21.85 -3.55 -4.44
N ASP A 69 -22.60 -3.28 -3.38
CA ASP A 69 -23.53 -2.16 -3.35
C ASP A 69 -24.12 -2.02 -1.94
N ASP A 70 -24.18 -0.77 -1.48
CA ASP A 70 -24.86 -0.29 -0.28
C ASP A 70 -24.41 -0.83 1.09
N THR A 71 -23.24 -0.37 1.56
CA THR A 71 -22.89 -0.41 2.99
C THR A 71 -23.04 0.97 3.64
N VAL A 72 -23.96 1.10 4.59
CA VAL A 72 -24.08 2.27 5.47
C VAL A 72 -23.16 2.08 6.67
N HIS A 73 -22.15 2.93 6.84
CA HIS A 73 -21.10 2.77 7.87
C HIS A 73 -21.30 3.63 9.13
N TYR A 74 -21.02 3.04 10.29
CA TYR A 74 -20.96 3.68 11.62
C TYR A 74 -19.56 3.62 12.26
N ASN A 75 -19.40 4.38 13.36
CA ASN A 75 -18.19 4.79 14.07
C ASN A 75 -17.18 3.65 14.45
N PRO A 76 -15.90 3.73 14.04
CA PRO A 76 -14.86 2.74 14.33
C PRO A 76 -14.43 2.65 15.81
N SER A 77 -14.97 3.50 16.69
CA SER A 77 -14.77 3.42 18.15
C SER A 77 -15.63 2.33 18.83
N ASP A 78 -16.65 1.81 18.13
CA ASP A 78 -17.55 0.76 18.61
C ASP A 78 -17.32 -0.54 17.82
N LEU A 79 -16.38 -1.34 18.32
CA LEU A 79 -16.01 -2.64 17.75
C LEU A 79 -17.22 -3.59 17.65
N SER A 80 -18.16 -3.51 18.59
CA SER A 80 -19.33 -4.39 18.63
C SER A 80 -20.33 -4.04 17.53
N GLY A 81 -20.61 -2.75 17.34
CA GLY A 81 -21.47 -2.24 16.27
C GLY A 81 -20.87 -2.47 14.87
N TRP A 82 -19.56 -2.30 14.74
CA TRP A 82 -18.85 -2.55 13.47
C TRP A 82 -18.85 -4.04 13.07
N VAL A 83 -18.56 -4.95 14.00
CA VAL A 83 -18.63 -6.40 13.76
C VAL A 83 -20.09 -6.85 13.49
N ASN A 84 -21.07 -6.28 14.18
CA ASN A 84 -22.49 -6.56 13.92
C ASN A 84 -22.93 -6.13 12.52
N SER A 85 -22.40 -5.02 12.00
CA SER A 85 -22.70 -4.53 10.64
C SER A 85 -22.22 -5.50 9.56
N LEU A 86 -21.01 -6.04 9.73
CA LEU A 86 -20.45 -7.05 8.82
C LEU A 86 -21.26 -8.36 8.84
N LEU A 87 -21.86 -8.70 9.99
CA LEU A 87 -22.72 -9.88 10.14
C LEU A 87 -24.15 -9.65 9.64
N SER A 88 -24.69 -8.43 9.76
CA SER A 88 -26.05 -8.12 9.30
C SER A 88 -26.16 -8.05 7.77
N ASP A 89 -25.11 -7.58 7.09
CA ASP A 89 -25.06 -7.54 5.62
C ASP A 89 -25.07 -8.96 5.02
N HIS A 90 -24.71 -9.98 5.80
CA HIS A 90 -24.73 -11.38 5.41
C HIS A 90 -26.12 -12.05 5.54
N ASN A 91 -27.02 -11.49 6.35
CA ASN A 91 -28.33 -12.10 6.67
C ASN A 91 -29.49 -11.59 5.81
N ASN A 92 -29.30 -10.57 4.96
CA ASN A 92 -30.34 -10.00 4.09
C ASN A 92 -30.32 -10.53 2.65
N GLN A 93 -29.98 -11.81 2.45
CA GLN A 93 -30.24 -12.49 1.18
C GLN A 93 -31.66 -13.09 1.17
N GLU A 94 -32.66 -12.34 0.73
CA GLU A 94 -33.90 -12.95 0.24
C GLU A 94 -33.62 -13.59 -1.13
N ILE A 95 -33.72 -14.92 -1.17
CA ILE A 95 -33.63 -15.76 -2.35
C ILE A 95 -34.72 -15.33 -3.34
N THR A 96 -34.35 -14.72 -4.47
CA THR A 96 -35.25 -14.53 -5.60
C THR A 96 -34.91 -15.55 -6.69
N GLU A 97 -35.84 -16.45 -6.99
CA GLU A 97 -35.72 -17.44 -8.06
C GLU A 97 -35.66 -16.77 -9.45
N PRO A 98 -34.92 -17.32 -10.43
CA PRO A 98 -34.91 -16.79 -11.79
C PRO A 98 -36.09 -17.30 -12.63
N ASP A 99 -36.81 -16.34 -13.24
CA ASP A 99 -37.85 -16.51 -14.26
C ASP A 99 -37.25 -17.04 -15.59
N PRO A 100 -37.86 -18.05 -16.26
CA PRO A 100 -37.28 -18.67 -17.44
C PRO A 100 -37.96 -18.16 -18.70
N ASP A 101 -37.34 -17.20 -19.39
CA ASP A 101 -37.53 -17.02 -20.83
C ASP A 101 -36.51 -15.99 -21.33
N TYR A 102 -35.55 -16.41 -22.16
CA TYR A 102 -35.21 -15.73 -23.41
C TYR A 102 -34.18 -16.57 -24.17
N ASP A 103 -34.71 -17.18 -25.23
CA ASP A 103 -34.10 -17.99 -26.27
C ASP A 103 -33.14 -17.18 -27.15
N LEU A 104 -31.92 -17.69 -27.35
CA LEU A 104 -31.05 -17.34 -28.49
C LEU A 104 -30.51 -18.61 -29.13
N SER A 105 -31.43 -19.38 -29.70
CA SER A 105 -31.15 -20.35 -30.76
C SER A 105 -30.84 -19.63 -32.09
N ALA A 106 -29.57 -19.67 -32.49
CA ALA A 106 -29.15 -19.52 -33.88
C ALA A 106 -27.89 -20.37 -34.14
N ILE A 107 -28.11 -21.59 -34.63
CA ILE A 107 -27.15 -22.60 -35.14
C ILE A 107 -26.80 -22.17 -36.61
N PRO A 108 -25.62 -22.43 -37.26
CA PRO A 108 -25.05 -23.78 -37.38
C PRO A 108 -23.54 -24.02 -37.63
N GLY A 109 -23.12 -25.25 -37.31
CA GLY A 109 -21.98 -25.96 -37.92
C GLY A 109 -21.31 -26.98 -36.98
N SER A 110 -21.91 -28.15 -36.70
CA SER A 110 -21.55 -29.48 -37.26
C SER A 110 -20.06 -29.86 -37.08
N ALA A 111 -19.64 -31.04 -36.57
CA ALA A 111 -20.29 -32.34 -36.48
C ALA A 111 -19.58 -33.29 -35.47
N ALA A 112 -20.40 -34.18 -34.90
CA ALA A 112 -20.16 -35.62 -34.67
C ALA A 112 -19.10 -36.12 -33.64
N TYR A 113 -19.65 -36.51 -32.48
CA TYR A 113 -19.35 -37.66 -31.60
C TYR A 113 -18.90 -38.97 -32.31
N PRO A 114 -18.38 -40.04 -31.63
CA PRO A 114 -18.62 -40.37 -30.21
C PRO A 114 -17.47 -40.97 -29.36
N ARG A 115 -17.73 -40.92 -28.06
CA ARG A 115 -17.09 -41.66 -26.96
C ARG A 115 -17.43 -43.15 -27.04
N GLY A 116 -16.46 -44.03 -26.87
CA GLY A 116 -16.68 -45.48 -26.81
C GLY A 116 -15.62 -46.26 -26.04
N LYS A 117 -16.02 -46.70 -24.83
CA LYS A 117 -15.64 -47.94 -24.10
C LYS A 117 -14.19 -48.21 -23.66
N ARG A 118 -14.13 -48.36 -22.33
CA ARG A 118 -13.13 -48.98 -21.45
C ARG A 118 -12.94 -50.47 -21.79
N MET A 119 -11.69 -50.91 -21.98
CA MET A 119 -11.28 -52.32 -21.81
C MET A 119 -9.85 -52.38 -21.25
N ARG A 120 -9.64 -53.31 -20.31
CA ARG A 120 -8.44 -53.55 -19.51
C ARG A 120 -7.73 -54.79 -20.07
N ILE A 121 -6.42 -54.73 -20.31
CA ILE A 121 -5.54 -55.90 -20.52
C ILE A 121 -4.23 -55.63 -19.76
N GLU A 122 -3.80 -56.63 -18.98
CA GLU A 122 -2.57 -56.65 -18.17
C GLU A 122 -1.44 -57.46 -18.83
N SER A 123 -0.19 -57.08 -18.52
CA SER A 123 1.08 -57.86 -18.52
C SER A 123 1.68 -58.26 -19.89
N SER A 124 3.00 -58.28 -20.18
CA SER A 124 4.26 -58.12 -19.42
C SER A 124 5.49 -58.02 -20.38
N SER A 125 6.65 -57.59 -19.85
CA SER A 125 8.05 -57.73 -20.35
C SER A 125 8.50 -56.84 -21.54
N SER A 126 9.27 -55.75 -21.33
CA SER A 126 10.71 -55.58 -21.01
C SER A 126 11.64 -55.54 -22.23
N THR A 127 12.13 -54.34 -22.61
CA THR A 127 13.59 -54.03 -22.68
C THR A 127 13.89 -52.56 -23.05
N THR A 128 14.61 -51.91 -22.13
CA THR A 128 15.67 -50.89 -22.33
C THR A 128 15.41 -49.67 -23.21
N THR A 129 15.09 -48.55 -22.56
CA THR A 129 15.51 -47.22 -23.01
C THR A 129 16.13 -46.46 -21.83
N THR A 130 17.37 -46.04 -22.07
CA THR A 130 18.26 -45.26 -21.22
C THR A 130 17.55 -44.23 -20.36
N THR A 131 17.61 -44.41 -19.05
CA THR A 131 17.31 -43.40 -18.04
C THR A 131 18.26 -42.22 -18.23
N ARG A 132 17.79 -41.17 -18.90
CA ARG A 132 18.36 -39.84 -18.73
C ARG A 132 18.10 -39.49 -17.28
N SER A 133 19.12 -39.60 -16.43
CA SER A 133 19.07 -39.05 -15.08
C SER A 133 18.80 -37.56 -15.22
N VAL A 134 17.55 -37.15 -15.03
CA VAL A 134 17.23 -35.77 -14.72
C VAL A 134 17.89 -35.55 -13.38
N VAL A 135 19.11 -35.02 -13.41
CA VAL A 135 19.73 -34.43 -12.24
C VAL A 135 18.76 -33.33 -11.85
N VAL A 136 17.99 -33.59 -10.79
CA VAL A 136 17.32 -32.55 -10.04
C VAL A 136 18.47 -31.69 -9.52
N LEU A 137 18.87 -30.69 -10.32
CA LEU A 137 19.72 -29.63 -9.83
C LEU A 137 19.02 -29.10 -8.61
N ASP A 138 19.75 -29.01 -7.51
CA ASP A 138 19.21 -28.44 -6.28
C ASP A 138 18.63 -27.06 -6.64
N SER A 139 17.33 -26.88 -6.35
CA SER A 139 16.61 -25.64 -6.63
C SER A 139 17.36 -24.45 -6.02
N GLN A 140 17.97 -24.66 -4.85
CA GLN A 140 18.80 -23.69 -4.14
C GLN A 140 20.08 -23.33 -4.92
N GLU A 141 20.83 -24.33 -5.41
CA GLU A 141 22.04 -24.08 -6.21
C GLU A 141 21.70 -23.30 -7.49
N THR A 142 20.57 -23.64 -8.12
CA THR A 142 20.10 -22.96 -9.32
C THR A 142 19.70 -21.50 -9.02
N GLY A 143 19.09 -21.24 -7.86
CA GLY A 143 18.74 -19.89 -7.40
C GLY A 143 19.98 -19.03 -7.14
N VAL A 144 21.00 -19.58 -6.46
CA VAL A 144 22.28 -18.88 -6.23
C VAL A 144 22.97 -18.55 -7.57
N ARG A 145 23.00 -19.50 -8.50
CA ARG A 145 23.55 -19.27 -9.86
C ARG A 145 22.79 -18.18 -10.61
N LEU A 146 21.47 -18.11 -10.46
CA LEU A 146 20.63 -17.09 -11.08
C LEU A 146 20.99 -15.69 -10.57
N VAL A 147 21.10 -15.52 -9.25
CA VAL A 147 21.48 -14.23 -8.65
C VAL A 147 22.87 -13.80 -9.12
N HIS A 148 23.85 -14.72 -9.11
CA HIS A 148 25.19 -14.42 -9.64
C HIS A 148 25.16 -14.05 -11.12
N ALA A 149 24.36 -14.73 -11.94
CA ALA A 149 24.25 -14.43 -13.37
C ALA A 149 23.59 -13.05 -13.60
N LEU A 150 22.59 -12.68 -12.81
CA LEU A 150 21.97 -11.34 -12.86
C LEU A 150 22.98 -10.25 -12.53
N LEU A 151 23.72 -10.38 -11.44
CA LEU A 151 24.74 -9.41 -11.02
C LEU A 151 25.89 -9.30 -12.03
N ALA A 152 26.40 -10.42 -12.52
CA ALA A 152 27.44 -10.44 -13.55
C ALA A 152 26.94 -9.80 -14.86
N CYS A 153 25.68 -10.00 -15.21
CA CYS A 153 25.07 -9.36 -16.38
C CYS A 153 25.00 -7.84 -16.19
N ALA A 154 24.51 -7.37 -15.04
CA ALA A 154 24.43 -5.95 -14.72
C ALA A 154 25.82 -5.29 -14.70
N GLU A 155 26.83 -5.96 -14.13
CA GLU A 155 28.22 -5.50 -14.14
C GLU A 155 28.75 -5.39 -15.59
N SER A 156 28.51 -6.40 -16.42
CA SER A 156 28.91 -6.40 -17.83
C SER A 156 28.25 -5.25 -18.61
N VAL A 157 26.99 -4.94 -18.32
CA VAL A 157 26.29 -3.77 -18.88
C VAL A 157 26.94 -2.47 -18.43
N GLN A 158 27.25 -2.31 -17.14
CA GLN A 158 27.93 -1.13 -16.61
C GLN A 158 29.30 -0.90 -17.26
N GLN A 159 30.04 -1.98 -17.51
CA GLN A 159 31.34 -1.95 -18.18
C GLN A 159 31.24 -1.78 -19.71
N ASN A 160 30.03 -1.64 -20.27
CA ASN A 160 29.76 -1.61 -21.71
C ASN A 160 30.22 -2.87 -22.47
N ASN A 161 30.40 -4.00 -21.78
CA ASN A 161 30.71 -5.28 -22.40
C ASN A 161 29.44 -5.99 -22.88
N PHE A 162 28.78 -5.41 -23.88
CA PHE A 162 27.47 -5.89 -24.36
C PHE A 162 27.50 -7.28 -24.98
N LYS A 163 28.66 -7.77 -25.45
CA LYS A 163 28.81 -9.15 -25.94
C LYS A 163 28.68 -10.15 -24.80
N LEU A 164 29.36 -9.89 -23.68
CA LEU A 164 29.25 -10.73 -22.50
C LEU A 164 27.87 -10.59 -21.87
N ALA A 165 27.35 -9.37 -21.77
CA ALA A 165 26.00 -9.12 -21.26
C ALA A 165 24.91 -9.86 -22.06
N ASP A 166 24.99 -9.89 -23.40
CA ASP A 166 24.08 -10.64 -24.26
C ASP A 166 24.12 -12.16 -24.00
N ALA A 167 25.31 -12.72 -23.76
CA ALA A 167 25.44 -14.13 -23.39
C ALA A 167 24.85 -14.40 -21.99
N LEU A 168 25.14 -13.51 -21.02
CA LEU A 168 24.68 -13.64 -19.64
C LEU A 168 23.16 -13.48 -19.53
N VAL A 169 22.54 -12.52 -20.22
CA VAL A 169 21.08 -12.31 -20.15
C VAL A 169 20.31 -13.52 -20.71
N LYS A 170 20.84 -14.20 -21.73
CA LYS A 170 20.28 -15.47 -22.24
C LYS A 170 20.38 -16.58 -21.20
N GLN A 171 21.52 -16.68 -20.52
CA GLN A 171 21.71 -17.64 -19.41
C GLN A 171 20.76 -17.34 -18.24
N VAL A 172 20.59 -16.07 -17.88
CA VAL A 172 19.62 -15.63 -16.87
C VAL A 172 18.21 -16.08 -17.24
N GLY A 173 17.78 -15.91 -18.50
CA GLY A 173 16.46 -16.36 -18.95
C GLY A 173 16.24 -17.88 -18.76
N LEU A 174 17.25 -18.69 -19.07
CA LEU A 174 17.21 -20.15 -18.83
C LEU A 174 17.12 -20.47 -17.34
N LEU A 175 17.95 -19.84 -16.52
CA LEU A 175 17.96 -20.05 -15.06
C LEU A 175 16.66 -19.60 -14.40
N ALA A 176 16.10 -18.46 -14.82
CA ALA A 176 14.82 -17.95 -14.32
C ALA A 176 13.66 -18.90 -14.66
N SER A 177 13.64 -19.46 -15.88
CA SER A 177 12.61 -20.44 -16.28
C SER A 177 12.64 -21.72 -15.43
N ALA A 178 13.81 -22.06 -14.86
CA ALA A 178 13.97 -23.21 -13.97
C ALA A 178 13.56 -22.93 -12.51
N GLN A 179 13.39 -21.66 -12.11
CA GLN A 179 12.91 -21.29 -10.78
C GLN A 179 11.39 -21.42 -10.65
N ALA A 180 10.83 -21.23 -9.46
CA ALA A 180 9.39 -21.13 -9.22
C ALA A 180 9.05 -19.90 -8.35
N GLY A 181 7.76 -19.58 -8.22
CA GLY A 181 7.25 -18.53 -7.33
C GLY A 181 7.84 -17.14 -7.61
N ALA A 182 7.99 -16.36 -6.54
CA ALA A 182 8.52 -14.99 -6.54
C ALA A 182 9.87 -14.88 -7.28
N MET A 183 10.80 -15.81 -7.04
CA MET A 183 12.14 -15.75 -7.64
C MET A 183 12.08 -15.82 -9.18
N ARG A 184 11.23 -16.69 -9.76
CA ARG A 184 11.04 -16.75 -11.22
C ARG A 184 10.55 -15.40 -11.76
N LYS A 185 9.56 -14.80 -11.10
CA LYS A 185 8.88 -13.57 -11.55
C LYS A 185 9.84 -12.38 -11.50
N VAL A 186 10.50 -12.17 -10.36
CA VAL A 186 11.48 -11.09 -10.18
C VAL A 186 12.59 -11.22 -11.21
N ALA A 187 13.22 -12.39 -11.30
CA ALA A 187 14.31 -12.60 -12.24
C ALA A 187 13.89 -12.39 -13.70
N THR A 188 12.64 -12.72 -14.06
CA THR A 188 12.11 -12.48 -15.41
C THR A 188 12.03 -10.99 -15.72
N TYR A 189 11.48 -10.16 -14.82
CA TYR A 189 11.42 -8.70 -15.02
C TYR A 189 12.81 -8.06 -15.07
N PHE A 190 13.72 -8.49 -14.20
CA PHE A 190 15.11 -8.00 -14.22
C PHE A 190 15.85 -8.41 -15.50
N ALA A 191 15.67 -9.64 -15.97
CA ALA A 191 16.23 -10.11 -17.23
C ALA A 191 15.69 -9.31 -18.41
N GLU A 192 14.39 -9.03 -18.41
CA GLU A 192 13.76 -8.20 -19.44
C GLU A 192 14.29 -6.76 -19.40
N GLY A 193 14.41 -6.15 -18.22
CA GLY A 193 15.00 -4.82 -18.06
C GLY A 193 16.43 -4.74 -18.58
N LEU A 194 17.26 -5.76 -18.25
CA LEU A 194 18.62 -5.88 -18.77
C LEU A 194 18.64 -6.04 -20.29
N ALA A 195 17.78 -6.91 -20.85
CA ALA A 195 17.68 -7.11 -22.29
C ALA A 195 17.28 -5.80 -23.01
N ARG A 196 16.27 -5.10 -22.49
CA ARG A 196 15.85 -3.79 -23.00
C ARG A 196 17.00 -2.78 -22.99
N ARG A 197 17.79 -2.73 -21.91
CA ARG A 197 18.98 -1.88 -21.82
C ARG A 197 20.07 -2.26 -22.82
N ILE A 198 20.39 -3.56 -22.95
CA ILE A 198 21.40 -4.09 -23.86
C ILE A 198 21.04 -3.76 -25.31
N TYR A 199 19.78 -3.95 -25.69
CA TYR A 199 19.28 -3.72 -27.05
C TYR A 199 18.78 -2.29 -27.28
N ARG A 200 18.85 -1.41 -26.27
CA ARG A 200 18.39 -0.01 -26.31
C ARG A 200 16.92 0.14 -26.70
N ILE A 201 16.08 -0.74 -26.16
CA ILE A 201 14.63 -0.73 -26.30
C ILE A 201 14.06 -0.02 -25.07
N TYR A 202 13.80 1.28 -25.19
CA TYR A 202 13.26 2.06 -24.09
C TYR A 202 11.74 2.09 -24.15
N PRO A 203 11.04 1.87 -23.03
CA PRO A 203 9.60 2.07 -22.97
C PRO A 203 9.29 3.53 -23.34
N ARG A 204 8.37 3.74 -24.28
CA ARG A 204 7.79 5.07 -24.53
C ARG A 204 6.64 5.26 -23.55
N ASP A 205 6.62 6.41 -22.87
CA ASP A 205 5.44 6.84 -22.12
C ASP A 205 4.36 7.23 -23.12
N ASP A 206 3.51 6.26 -23.48
CA ASP A 206 2.30 6.54 -24.24
C ASP A 206 1.21 7.04 -23.28
N ALA A 207 0.61 8.18 -23.61
CA ALA A 207 -0.45 8.82 -22.81
C ALA A 207 -1.70 7.91 -22.60
N GLY A 208 -1.85 6.82 -23.35
CA GLY A 208 -2.88 5.79 -23.12
C GLY A 208 -2.56 4.80 -21.99
N LEU A 209 -1.35 4.84 -21.43
CA LEU A 209 -0.91 3.95 -20.35
C LEU A 209 -1.31 4.44 -18.96
N SER A 210 -1.82 5.68 -18.81
CA SER A 210 -2.23 6.22 -17.51
C SER A 210 -3.43 5.44 -16.95
N SER A 211 -4.50 5.28 -17.73
CA SER A 211 -5.68 4.50 -17.33
C SER A 211 -5.33 3.03 -17.01
N PHE A 212 -4.39 2.44 -17.75
CA PHE A 212 -3.90 1.09 -17.45
C PHE A 212 -3.08 1.05 -16.15
N SER A 213 -2.30 2.08 -15.87
CA SER A 213 -1.55 2.22 -14.62
C SER A 213 -2.49 2.34 -13.41
N ASP A 214 -3.58 3.11 -13.55
CA ASP A 214 -4.60 3.24 -12.52
C ASP A 214 -5.25 1.89 -12.19
N THR A 215 -5.63 1.11 -13.22
CA THR A 215 -6.18 -0.25 -13.03
C THR A 215 -5.20 -1.16 -12.30
N LEU A 216 -3.91 -1.13 -12.66
CA LEU A 216 -2.88 -1.92 -11.99
C LEU A 216 -2.73 -1.54 -10.51
N GLN A 217 -2.82 -0.24 -10.20
CA GLN A 217 -2.75 0.25 -8.83
C GLN A 217 -3.95 -0.21 -7.98
N VAL A 218 -5.16 -0.30 -8.55
CA VAL A 218 -6.32 -0.88 -7.85
C VAL A 218 -6.05 -2.34 -7.46
N HIS A 219 -5.55 -3.15 -8.38
CA HIS A 219 -5.21 -4.55 -8.06
C HIS A 219 -4.09 -4.66 -7.01
N PHE A 220 -3.13 -3.72 -7.01
CA PHE A 220 -2.12 -3.61 -5.96
C PHE A 220 -2.73 -3.23 -4.61
N TYR A 221 -3.73 -2.35 -4.59
CA TYR A 221 -4.49 -2.02 -3.39
C TYR A 221 -5.23 -3.24 -2.81
N GLU A 222 -5.81 -4.07 -3.68
CA GLU A 222 -6.55 -5.25 -3.25
C GLU A 222 -5.66 -6.38 -2.74
N SER A 223 -4.54 -6.65 -3.42
CA SER A 223 -3.71 -7.83 -3.14
C SER A 223 -2.86 -7.74 -1.87
N CYS A 224 -2.59 -6.54 -1.35
CA CYS A 224 -1.60 -6.35 -0.29
C CYS A 224 -1.85 -5.08 0.56
N PRO A 225 -1.23 -4.93 1.74
CA PRO A 225 -1.55 -3.84 2.67
C PRO A 225 -0.86 -2.50 2.36
N TYR A 226 0.02 -2.45 1.36
CA TYR A 226 0.92 -1.32 1.12
C TYR A 226 0.22 0.04 0.91
N LEU A 227 -0.71 0.12 -0.04
CA LEU A 227 -1.46 1.37 -0.27
C LEU A 227 -2.52 1.63 0.79
N LYS A 228 -3.10 0.57 1.38
CA LYS A 228 -4.02 0.69 2.53
C LYS A 228 -3.30 1.36 3.71
N PHE A 229 -2.09 0.92 4.03
CA PHE A 229 -1.21 1.52 5.03
C PHE A 229 -0.92 2.99 4.71
N ALA A 230 -0.54 3.30 3.47
CA ALA A 230 -0.28 4.66 3.02
C ALA A 230 -1.47 5.58 3.29
N HIS A 231 -2.66 5.17 2.83
CA HIS A 231 -3.89 5.94 2.96
C HIS A 231 -4.30 6.13 4.41
N PHE A 232 -4.33 5.07 5.23
CA PHE A 232 -4.78 5.19 6.62
C PHE A 232 -3.83 6.04 7.46
N THR A 233 -2.52 5.85 7.32
CA THR A 233 -1.54 6.63 8.10
C THR A 233 -1.52 8.10 7.70
N ALA A 234 -1.64 8.42 6.40
CA ALA A 234 -1.79 9.80 5.93
C ALA A 234 -3.11 10.43 6.37
N ASN A 235 -4.24 9.71 6.25
CA ASN A 235 -5.55 10.18 6.70
C ASN A 235 -5.55 10.49 8.19
N GLN A 236 -4.95 9.64 9.01
CA GLN A 236 -4.87 9.86 10.45
C GLN A 236 -4.07 11.11 10.80
N ALA A 237 -2.94 11.36 10.13
CA ALA A 237 -2.16 12.58 10.33
C ALA A 237 -2.95 13.85 9.92
N MET A 238 -3.71 13.79 8.81
CA MET A 238 -4.57 14.89 8.40
C MET A 238 -5.74 15.12 9.37
N LEU A 239 -6.39 14.07 9.85
CA LEU A 239 -7.47 14.17 10.84
C LEU A 239 -7.02 14.86 12.12
N GLU A 240 -5.81 14.56 12.59
CA GLU A 240 -5.21 15.22 13.76
C GLU A 240 -4.92 16.70 13.48
N ALA A 241 -4.42 17.05 12.29
CA ALA A 241 -4.23 18.45 11.89
C ALA A 241 -5.55 19.22 11.76
N PHE A 242 -6.64 18.54 11.38
CA PHE A 242 -7.96 19.10 11.16
C PHE A 242 -8.88 19.07 12.38
N ALA A 243 -8.39 18.66 13.55
CA ALA A 243 -9.22 18.33 14.72
C ALA A 243 -10.26 19.41 15.09
N THR A 244 -9.93 20.69 14.94
CA THR A 244 -10.80 21.82 15.31
C THR A 244 -11.18 22.71 14.13
N ALA A 245 -10.85 22.33 12.90
CA ALA A 245 -11.07 23.18 11.73
C ALA A 245 -12.53 23.10 11.24
N GLU A 246 -13.19 24.24 11.04
CA GLU A 246 -14.56 24.26 10.50
C GLU A 246 -14.59 24.00 8.99
N LYS A 247 -13.54 24.41 8.28
CA LYS A 247 -13.35 24.21 6.84
C LYS A 247 -11.98 23.62 6.56
N VAL A 248 -11.95 22.51 5.85
CA VAL A 248 -10.74 21.74 5.54
C VAL A 248 -10.60 21.57 4.03
N HIS A 249 -9.37 21.69 3.55
CA HIS A 249 -9.03 21.55 2.14
C HIS A 249 -7.86 20.58 2.00
N VAL A 250 -8.08 19.48 1.30
CA VAL A 250 -7.02 18.52 0.95
C VAL A 250 -6.64 18.70 -0.50
N ILE A 251 -5.34 18.81 -0.76
CA ILE A 251 -4.74 18.81 -2.10
C ILE A 251 -4.07 17.45 -2.29
N ASP A 252 -4.66 16.62 -3.13
CA ASP A 252 -4.13 15.31 -3.48
C ASP A 252 -3.29 15.41 -4.75
N LEU A 253 -2.00 15.06 -4.64
CA LEU A 253 -1.06 15.14 -5.77
C LEU A 253 -1.24 13.99 -6.79
N GLY A 254 -1.94 12.92 -6.42
CA GLY A 254 -2.14 11.74 -7.26
C GLY A 254 -3.50 11.10 -7.03
N LEU A 255 -4.58 11.74 -7.52
CA LEU A 255 -5.95 11.30 -7.25
C LEU A 255 -6.22 9.86 -7.70
N ASN A 256 -5.70 9.48 -8.86
CA ASN A 256 -5.90 8.16 -9.47
C ASN A 256 -7.39 7.77 -9.42
N GLN A 257 -7.73 6.65 -8.78
CA GLN A 257 -9.11 6.17 -8.60
C GLN A 257 -9.80 6.67 -7.32
N GLY A 258 -9.14 7.53 -6.53
CA GLY A 258 -9.71 8.17 -5.35
C GLY A 258 -9.91 7.26 -4.13
N LEU A 259 -9.27 6.09 -4.09
CA LEU A 259 -9.50 5.06 -3.07
C LEU A 259 -9.19 5.50 -1.62
N GLN A 260 -8.37 6.54 -1.43
CA GLN A 260 -8.05 7.09 -0.09
C GLN A 260 -9.22 7.83 0.55
N TRP A 261 -10.03 8.50 -0.27
CA TRP A 261 -10.92 9.57 0.17
C TRP A 261 -12.24 9.11 0.82
N PRO A 262 -12.87 7.97 0.44
CA PRO A 262 -14.06 7.48 1.13
C PRO A 262 -13.85 7.33 2.64
N ALA A 263 -12.73 6.73 3.06
CA ALA A 263 -12.40 6.56 4.47
C ALA A 263 -12.20 7.89 5.20
N LEU A 264 -11.57 8.88 4.56
CA LEU A 264 -11.40 10.21 5.15
C LEU A 264 -12.75 10.94 5.29
N ILE A 265 -13.59 10.90 4.25
CA ILE A 265 -14.93 11.53 4.26
C ILE A 265 -15.78 10.95 5.41
N GLN A 266 -15.76 9.62 5.57
CA GLN A 266 -16.44 8.95 6.69
C GLN A 266 -15.88 9.38 8.05
N ALA A 267 -14.56 9.46 8.20
CA ALA A 267 -13.95 9.90 9.45
C ALA A 267 -14.27 11.37 9.78
N LEU A 268 -14.34 12.24 8.77
CA LEU A 268 -14.76 13.64 8.94
C LEU A 268 -16.24 13.74 9.34
N ALA A 269 -17.12 12.91 8.77
CA ALA A 269 -18.54 12.84 9.15
C ALA A 269 -18.75 12.50 10.63
N LEU A 270 -17.88 11.65 11.18
CA LEU A 270 -17.94 11.16 12.55
C LEU A 270 -17.15 12.02 13.56
N ARG A 271 -16.56 13.13 13.11
CA ARG A 271 -15.72 13.98 13.94
C ARG A 271 -16.51 14.60 15.10
N PRO A 272 -15.94 14.66 16.32
CA PRO A 272 -16.53 15.42 17.42
C PRO A 272 -16.77 16.88 17.01
N GLY A 273 -17.97 17.40 17.28
CA GLY A 273 -18.38 18.75 16.82
C GLY A 273 -19.02 18.79 15.43
N GLY A 274 -19.10 17.64 14.75
CA GLY A 274 -19.75 17.49 13.44
C GLY A 274 -18.78 17.62 12.25
N PRO A 275 -19.29 17.29 11.03
CA PRO A 275 -18.50 17.37 9.81
C PRO A 275 -18.07 18.80 9.50
N PRO A 276 -16.81 19.03 9.07
CA PRO A 276 -16.41 20.30 8.48
C PRO A 276 -16.94 20.45 7.06
N ASP A 277 -16.89 21.67 6.53
CA ASP A 277 -16.88 21.89 5.09
C ASP A 277 -15.61 21.27 4.51
N PHE A 278 -15.74 20.29 3.62
CA PHE A 278 -14.63 19.56 3.04
C PHE A 278 -14.43 19.90 1.57
N ARG A 279 -13.27 20.46 1.24
CA ARG A 279 -12.81 20.66 -0.14
C ARG A 279 -11.71 19.66 -0.49
N LEU A 280 -11.84 19.00 -1.64
CA LEU A 280 -10.79 18.14 -2.21
C LEU A 280 -10.36 18.67 -3.56
N THR A 281 -9.08 19.00 -3.70
CA THR A 281 -8.45 19.27 -5.00
C THR A 281 -7.65 18.04 -5.42
N GLY A 282 -8.13 17.32 -6.42
CA GLY A 282 -7.44 16.17 -7.00
C GLY A 282 -6.60 16.55 -8.21
N ILE A 283 -5.30 16.28 -8.15
CA ILE A 283 -4.38 16.42 -9.29
C ILE A 283 -4.19 15.06 -9.95
N GLY A 284 -4.17 15.02 -11.28
CA GLY A 284 -3.83 13.82 -12.02
C GLY A 284 -3.42 14.09 -13.46
N SER A 285 -2.95 13.04 -14.15
CA SER A 285 -2.53 13.09 -15.55
C SER A 285 -3.56 12.37 -16.42
N SER A 286 -4.49 13.11 -17.02
CA SER A 286 -5.43 12.58 -18.01
C SER A 286 -5.55 13.54 -19.18
N LEU A 287 -5.51 13.02 -20.41
CA LEU A 287 -5.63 13.84 -21.62
C LEU A 287 -6.96 14.62 -21.67
N THR A 288 -8.03 14.06 -21.09
CA THR A 288 -9.38 14.66 -21.10
C THR A 288 -9.83 15.16 -19.73
N GLY A 289 -9.21 14.68 -18.64
CA GLY A 289 -9.61 15.00 -17.26
C GLY A 289 -10.95 14.39 -16.83
N GLU A 290 -11.62 13.62 -17.70
CA GLU A 290 -12.96 13.07 -17.44
C GLU A 290 -12.95 12.05 -16.29
N SER A 291 -11.94 11.18 -16.24
CA SER A 291 -11.80 10.18 -15.16
C SER A 291 -11.71 10.82 -13.77
N ILE A 292 -10.92 11.88 -13.63
CA ILE A 292 -10.75 12.63 -12.38
C ILE A 292 -12.07 13.28 -11.94
N ARG A 293 -12.86 13.79 -12.90
CA ARG A 293 -14.17 14.39 -12.62
C ARG A 293 -15.20 13.35 -12.20
N GLU A 294 -15.15 12.15 -12.78
CA GLU A 294 -16.02 11.04 -12.39
C GLU A 294 -15.74 10.59 -10.94
N VAL A 295 -14.46 10.46 -10.57
CA VAL A 295 -14.06 10.18 -9.18
C VAL A 295 -14.59 11.26 -8.24
N GLY A 296 -14.39 12.54 -8.57
CA GLY A 296 -14.92 13.65 -7.78
C GLY A 296 -16.45 13.64 -7.62
N TRP A 297 -17.17 13.27 -8.67
CA TRP A 297 -18.64 13.14 -8.63
C TRP A 297 -19.08 12.01 -7.70
N LYS A 298 -18.46 10.82 -7.81
CA LYS A 298 -18.74 9.67 -6.92
C LYS A 298 -18.46 10.01 -5.45
N LEU A 299 -17.34 10.69 -5.17
CA LEU A 299 -17.02 11.16 -3.82
C LEU A 299 -18.03 12.18 -3.30
N GLY A 300 -18.52 13.07 -4.16
CA GLY A 300 -19.57 14.02 -3.80
C GLY A 300 -20.91 13.37 -3.48
N GLN A 301 -21.27 12.30 -4.18
CA GLN A 301 -22.46 11.50 -3.84
C GLN A 301 -22.30 10.86 -2.46
N LEU A 302 -21.17 10.20 -2.20
CA LEU A 302 -20.88 9.62 -0.89
C LEU A 302 -20.97 10.66 0.22
N ALA A 303 -20.31 11.81 0.04
CA ALA A 303 -20.32 12.90 1.02
C ALA A 303 -21.75 13.42 1.29
N SER A 304 -22.56 13.59 0.24
CA SER A 304 -23.96 14.00 0.37
C SER A 304 -24.80 12.98 1.15
N THR A 305 -24.59 11.68 0.92
CA THR A 305 -25.31 10.60 1.62
C THR A 305 -25.06 10.61 3.13
N ILE A 306 -23.85 10.99 3.55
CA ILE A 306 -23.46 11.00 4.98
C ILE A 306 -23.41 12.40 5.59
N GLY A 307 -23.96 13.42 4.91
CA GLY A 307 -24.14 14.76 5.46
C GLY A 307 -22.88 15.62 5.54
N VAL A 308 -21.85 15.34 4.73
CA VAL A 308 -20.64 16.17 4.62
C VAL A 308 -20.82 17.19 3.50
N ASN A 309 -20.68 18.48 3.81
CA ASN A 309 -20.66 19.52 2.77
C ASN A 309 -19.35 19.41 1.98
N PHE A 310 -19.44 19.06 0.69
CA PHE A 310 -18.30 18.67 -0.11
C PHE A 310 -18.14 19.51 -1.38
N GLU A 311 -16.91 19.97 -1.61
CA GLU A 311 -16.50 20.67 -2.81
C GLU A 311 -15.34 19.91 -3.47
N PHE A 312 -15.44 19.65 -4.77
CA PHE A 312 -14.37 18.99 -5.53
C PHE A 312 -13.82 19.89 -6.64
N LYS A 313 -12.50 19.92 -6.74
CA LYS A 313 -11.75 20.56 -7.82
C LYS A 313 -10.82 19.55 -8.48
N SER A 314 -10.81 19.55 -9.82
CA SER A 314 -9.84 18.77 -10.59
C SER A 314 -8.78 19.68 -11.19
N ILE A 315 -7.53 19.23 -11.16
CA ILE A 315 -6.42 19.87 -11.85
C ILE A 315 -5.70 18.80 -12.68
N VAL A 316 -5.56 19.07 -13.98
CA VAL A 316 -4.82 18.20 -14.90
C VAL A 316 -3.43 18.77 -15.14
N LEU A 317 -2.40 18.00 -14.84
CA LEU A 317 -1.00 18.37 -15.08
C LEU A 317 -0.27 17.26 -15.84
N ASN A 318 0.66 17.64 -16.71
CA ASN A 318 1.61 16.72 -17.31
C ASN A 318 2.76 16.41 -16.35
N ASN A 319 3.17 17.40 -15.55
CA ASN A 319 4.20 17.26 -14.54
C ASN A 319 3.80 18.02 -13.27
N LEU A 320 3.99 17.42 -12.09
CA LEU A 320 3.66 18.06 -10.81
C LEU A 320 4.46 19.35 -10.57
N SER A 321 5.65 19.50 -11.16
CA SER A 321 6.42 20.75 -11.07
C SER A 321 5.84 21.91 -11.89
N ASP A 322 4.81 21.68 -12.71
CA ASP A 322 4.04 22.72 -13.38
C ASP A 322 2.94 23.32 -12.49
N LEU A 323 2.70 22.74 -11.32
CA LEU A 323 1.75 23.26 -10.35
C LEU A 323 2.14 24.69 -9.92
N LYS A 324 1.14 25.58 -9.96
CA LYS A 324 1.28 26.96 -9.47
C LYS A 324 0.30 27.22 -8.32
N PRO A 325 0.66 28.08 -7.36
CA PRO A 325 -0.18 28.36 -6.19
C PRO A 325 -1.58 28.87 -6.56
N GLU A 326 -1.69 29.67 -7.62
CA GLU A 326 -2.95 30.28 -8.05
C GLU A 326 -3.96 29.23 -8.52
N MET A 327 -3.47 28.08 -9.03
CA MET A 327 -4.33 26.98 -9.50
C MET A 327 -5.09 26.31 -8.37
N LEU A 328 -4.62 26.41 -7.12
CA LEU A 328 -5.21 25.74 -5.97
C LEU A 328 -6.36 26.55 -5.35
N GLU A 329 -6.45 27.85 -5.69
CA GLU A 329 -7.48 28.79 -5.19
C GLU A 329 -7.65 28.70 -3.67
N ILE A 330 -6.53 28.75 -2.94
CA ILE A 330 -6.54 28.62 -1.49
C ILE A 330 -7.08 29.89 -0.85
N GLN A 331 -8.04 29.71 0.06
CA GLN A 331 -8.66 30.79 0.80
C GLN A 331 -7.86 31.02 2.09
N ILE A 332 -6.76 31.77 1.98
CA ILE A 332 -5.79 31.94 3.07
C ILE A 332 -6.48 32.46 4.34
N GLY A 333 -6.37 31.69 5.42
CA GLY A 333 -6.88 32.05 6.74
C GLY A 333 -8.35 31.67 7.00
N SER A 334 -9.07 31.14 6.01
CA SER A 334 -10.45 30.66 6.17
C SER A 334 -10.61 29.15 6.04
N GLU A 335 -9.60 28.44 5.57
CA GLU A 335 -9.58 26.97 5.50
C GLU A 335 -8.25 26.43 6.04
N SER A 336 -8.30 25.26 6.68
CA SER A 336 -7.10 24.49 7.02
C SER A 336 -6.71 23.62 5.82
N VAL A 337 -5.43 23.64 5.43
CA VAL A 337 -4.96 23.02 4.18
C VAL A 337 -4.01 21.87 4.47
N ALA A 338 -4.30 20.69 3.92
CA ALA A 338 -3.38 19.57 3.85
C ALA A 338 -2.92 19.32 2.41
N VAL A 339 -1.67 18.95 2.22
CA VAL A 339 -1.15 18.43 0.95
C VAL A 339 -0.82 16.96 1.15
N ASN A 340 -1.40 16.08 0.33
CA ASN A 340 -1.22 14.64 0.41
C ASN A 340 -0.49 14.11 -0.82
N SER A 341 0.57 13.34 -0.59
CA SER A 341 1.38 12.72 -1.63
C SER A 341 1.63 11.26 -1.33
N VAL A 342 1.11 10.36 -2.17
CA VAL A 342 1.35 8.92 -2.06
C VAL A 342 2.00 8.43 -3.35
N PHE A 343 3.29 8.11 -3.29
CA PHE A 343 4.10 7.61 -4.43
C PHE A 343 4.19 8.57 -5.62
N GLU A 344 4.27 9.88 -5.38
CA GLU A 344 4.31 10.90 -6.44
C GLU A 344 5.61 11.71 -6.47
N LEU A 345 6.28 11.94 -5.33
CA LEU A 345 7.41 12.87 -5.26
C LEU A 345 8.66 12.29 -5.90
N HIS A 346 8.91 10.99 -5.79
CA HIS A 346 10.10 10.37 -6.38
C HIS A 346 10.18 10.60 -7.90
N ARG A 347 9.03 10.73 -8.58
CA ARG A 347 8.96 10.96 -10.03
C ARG A 347 9.49 12.34 -10.42
N LEU A 348 9.38 13.33 -9.53
CA LEU A 348 9.95 14.67 -9.73
C LEU A 348 11.48 14.66 -9.80
N LEU A 349 12.13 13.61 -9.31
CA LEU A 349 13.59 13.48 -9.31
C LEU A 349 14.16 13.13 -10.70
N ALA A 350 13.29 12.81 -11.68
CA ALA A 350 13.71 12.58 -13.06
C ALA A 350 14.28 13.85 -13.72
N ASN A 351 13.72 15.01 -13.36
CA ASN A 351 14.09 16.31 -13.90
C ASN A 351 14.80 17.15 -12.83
N PRO A 352 16.08 17.51 -13.03
CA PRO A 352 16.82 18.31 -12.06
C PRO A 352 16.11 19.64 -11.72
N GLY A 353 15.95 19.93 -10.42
CA GLY A 353 15.29 21.15 -9.95
C GLY A 353 13.76 21.07 -9.80
N SER A 354 13.11 20.04 -10.34
CA SER A 354 11.65 19.92 -10.29
C SER A 354 11.11 19.73 -8.88
N ILE A 355 11.79 18.95 -8.04
CA ILE A 355 11.40 18.76 -6.62
C ILE A 355 11.59 20.05 -5.82
N GLU A 356 12.67 20.80 -6.04
CA GLU A 356 12.92 22.08 -5.36
C GLU A 356 11.88 23.13 -5.75
N LYS A 357 11.56 23.21 -7.07
CA LYS A 357 10.49 24.08 -7.58
C LYS A 357 9.14 23.71 -6.96
N PHE A 358 8.81 22.43 -6.93
CA PHE A 358 7.58 21.92 -6.35
C PHE A 358 7.46 22.25 -4.85
N LEU A 359 8.50 21.94 -4.05
CA LEU A 359 8.52 22.26 -2.62
C LEU A 359 8.43 23.77 -2.36
N SER A 360 8.98 24.61 -3.23
CA SER A 360 8.80 26.06 -3.17
C SER A 360 7.34 26.47 -3.42
N THR A 361 6.67 25.85 -4.40
CA THR A 361 5.22 26.05 -4.64
C THR A 361 4.42 25.65 -3.40
N ILE A 362 4.65 24.45 -2.83
CA ILE A 362 3.94 23.98 -1.63
C ILE A 362 4.22 24.87 -0.41
N LYS A 363 5.44 25.37 -0.27
CA LYS A 363 5.77 26.33 0.79
C LYS A 363 5.00 27.63 0.67
N SER A 364 4.79 28.13 -0.56
CA SER A 364 4.10 29.40 -0.80
C SER A 364 2.63 29.38 -0.39
N ILE A 365 1.99 28.21 -0.45
CA ILE A 365 0.59 28.03 -0.02
C ILE A 365 0.42 27.83 1.49
N LYS A 366 1.53 27.65 2.23
CA LYS A 366 1.57 27.55 3.71
C LYS A 366 0.57 26.52 4.27
N PRO A 367 0.66 25.23 3.88
CA PRO A 367 -0.24 24.21 4.37
C PRO A 367 -0.02 23.97 5.88
N ASP A 368 -1.07 23.56 6.57
CA ASP A 368 -1.00 23.16 7.98
C ASP A 368 -0.24 21.84 8.13
N ILE A 369 -0.42 20.93 7.17
CA ILE A 369 0.28 19.64 7.11
C ILE A 369 0.57 19.22 5.67
N VAL A 370 1.70 18.56 5.46
CA VAL A 370 2.02 17.83 4.23
C VAL A 370 2.28 16.38 4.62
N THR A 371 1.46 15.46 4.13
CA THR A 371 1.62 14.01 4.31
C THR A 371 2.32 13.43 3.07
N VAL A 372 3.37 12.65 3.31
CA VAL A 372 4.19 12.06 2.25
C VAL A 372 4.38 10.59 2.54
N VAL A 373 3.95 9.76 1.60
CA VAL A 373 4.19 8.32 1.61
C VAL A 373 5.02 7.94 0.39
N GLU A 374 6.20 7.37 0.61
CA GLU A 374 7.18 7.03 -0.42
C GLU A 374 7.76 5.63 -0.20
N GLN A 375 8.29 5.05 -1.27
CA GLN A 375 9.01 3.78 -1.22
C GLN A 375 10.33 3.94 -0.45
N GLU A 376 10.59 3.07 0.53
CA GLU A 376 11.80 3.08 1.33
C GLU A 376 12.93 2.30 0.65
N ALA A 377 13.57 2.94 -0.35
CA ALA A 377 14.68 2.33 -1.10
C ALA A 377 15.63 3.36 -1.71
N ASN A 378 16.90 3.01 -1.85
CA ASN A 378 17.90 3.87 -2.51
C ASN A 378 18.08 3.51 -3.99
N HIS A 379 17.08 3.82 -4.80
CA HIS A 379 17.08 3.55 -6.24
C HIS A 379 17.56 4.74 -7.09
N ASN A 380 17.99 5.84 -6.47
CA ASN A 380 18.41 7.05 -7.18
C ASN A 380 19.93 7.31 -7.17
N GLY A 381 20.75 6.38 -6.68
CA GLY A 381 22.21 6.48 -6.70
C GLY A 381 22.80 6.64 -8.11
N ALA A 382 24.02 7.20 -8.23
CA ALA A 382 24.64 7.47 -9.54
C ALA A 382 25.12 6.21 -10.28
N VAL A 383 25.55 5.19 -9.54
CA VAL A 383 26.13 3.95 -10.07
C VAL A 383 25.03 2.95 -10.43
N PHE A 384 25.04 2.42 -11.66
CA PHE A 384 24.00 1.50 -12.13
C PHE A 384 23.98 0.18 -11.35
N LEU A 385 25.14 -0.42 -11.09
CA LEU A 385 25.23 -1.69 -10.38
C LEU A 385 24.70 -1.60 -8.94
N ASP A 386 24.95 -0.48 -8.27
CA ASP A 386 24.45 -0.23 -6.92
C ASP A 386 22.92 -0.14 -6.92
N ARG A 387 22.35 0.66 -7.85
CA ARG A 387 20.89 0.74 -8.05
C ARG A 387 20.28 -0.63 -8.37
N PHE A 388 20.91 -1.37 -9.28
CA PHE A 388 20.45 -2.69 -9.71
C PHE A 388 20.41 -3.66 -8.52
N THR A 389 21.48 -3.72 -7.74
CA THR A 389 21.59 -4.61 -6.57
C THR A 389 20.55 -4.26 -5.51
N GLU A 390 20.43 -2.96 -5.18
CA GLU A 390 19.43 -2.49 -4.21
C GLU A 390 18.00 -2.79 -4.66
N SER A 391 17.69 -2.54 -5.93
CA SER A 391 16.38 -2.84 -6.49
C SER A 391 16.06 -4.33 -6.51
N LEU A 392 17.05 -5.19 -6.78
CA LEU A 392 16.88 -6.63 -6.75
C LEU A 392 16.46 -7.08 -5.35
N HIS A 393 17.10 -6.55 -4.31
CA HIS A 393 16.70 -6.84 -2.93
C HIS A 393 15.31 -6.30 -2.59
N TYR A 394 15.02 -5.04 -2.93
CA TYR A 394 13.73 -4.41 -2.67
C TYR A 394 12.55 -5.15 -3.32
N TYR A 395 12.63 -5.38 -4.63
CA TYR A 395 11.53 -6.05 -5.33
C TYR A 395 11.46 -7.54 -5.02
N SER A 396 12.56 -8.19 -4.63
CA SER A 396 12.49 -9.56 -4.11
C SER A 396 11.62 -9.64 -2.86
N SER A 397 11.76 -8.70 -1.93
CA SER A 397 10.91 -8.62 -0.73
C SER A 397 9.45 -8.32 -1.06
N LEU A 398 9.17 -7.42 -2.02
CA LEU A 398 7.80 -7.14 -2.43
C LEU A 398 7.13 -8.34 -3.09
N PHE A 399 7.79 -9.03 -4.01
CA PHE A 399 7.24 -10.22 -4.66
C PHE A 399 7.06 -11.38 -3.68
N ASP A 400 7.97 -11.54 -2.72
CA ASP A 400 7.83 -12.52 -1.64
C ASP A 400 6.59 -12.23 -0.77
N SER A 401 6.36 -10.95 -0.42
CA SER A 401 5.25 -10.52 0.44
C SER A 401 3.84 -10.71 -0.15
N ILE A 402 3.73 -10.85 -1.48
CA ILE A 402 2.45 -11.03 -2.19
C ILE A 402 2.32 -12.45 -2.76
N GLU A 403 3.29 -13.33 -2.52
CA GLU A 403 3.23 -14.71 -2.97
C GLU A 403 2.09 -15.47 -2.25
N GLY A 404 1.42 -16.37 -2.96
CA GLY A 404 0.25 -17.06 -2.40
C GLY A 404 -0.46 -17.95 -3.44
N PRO A 405 -1.76 -18.20 -3.31
CA PRO A 405 -2.58 -18.78 -4.37
C PRO A 405 -2.68 -17.82 -5.58
N PRO A 406 -2.75 -18.33 -6.83
CA PRO A 406 -2.97 -17.49 -8.00
C PRO A 406 -4.30 -16.73 -7.93
N SER A 407 -4.24 -15.40 -8.08
CA SER A 407 -5.41 -14.53 -8.24
C SER A 407 -5.14 -13.49 -9.33
N GLN A 408 -6.22 -12.90 -9.87
CA GLN A 408 -6.11 -11.80 -10.82
C GLN A 408 -5.41 -10.59 -10.19
N ASP A 409 -5.79 -10.22 -8.97
CA ASP A 409 -5.20 -9.07 -8.27
C ASP A 409 -3.70 -9.23 -8.09
N ARG A 410 -3.24 -10.43 -7.73
CA ARG A 410 -1.82 -10.70 -7.59
C ARG A 410 -1.09 -10.61 -8.94
N ALA A 411 -1.61 -11.23 -9.99
CA ALA A 411 -0.97 -11.17 -11.32
C ALA A 411 -0.85 -9.73 -11.83
N MET A 412 -1.87 -8.90 -11.59
CA MET A 412 -1.87 -7.48 -11.95
C MET A 412 -0.92 -6.67 -11.05
N SER A 413 -0.79 -7.02 -9.77
CA SER A 413 0.18 -6.44 -8.84
C SER A 413 1.62 -6.77 -9.23
N GLU A 414 1.88 -8.01 -9.65
CA GLU A 414 3.18 -8.43 -10.17
C GLU A 414 3.55 -7.65 -11.43
N LEU A 415 2.58 -7.35 -12.30
CA LEU A 415 2.77 -6.49 -13.47
C LEU A 415 3.00 -5.02 -13.09
N TYR A 416 2.27 -4.50 -12.10
CA TYR A 416 2.49 -3.17 -11.54
C TYR A 416 3.95 -2.99 -11.08
N LEU A 417 4.44 -3.91 -10.24
CA LEU A 417 5.82 -3.92 -9.76
C LEU A 417 6.83 -4.15 -10.90
N GLY A 418 6.50 -5.06 -11.82
CA GLY A 418 7.32 -5.36 -12.99
C GLY A 418 7.58 -4.13 -13.87
N ARG A 419 6.57 -3.28 -14.08
CA ARG A 419 6.73 -2.02 -14.83
C ARG A 419 7.72 -1.06 -14.15
N GLN A 420 7.71 -0.99 -12.82
CA GLN A 420 8.67 -0.17 -12.10
C GLN A 420 10.10 -0.72 -12.22
N ILE A 421 10.28 -2.04 -12.10
CA ILE A 421 11.58 -2.71 -12.34
C ILE A 421 12.10 -2.38 -13.75
N LEU A 422 11.23 -2.45 -14.76
CA LEU A 422 11.62 -2.15 -16.13
C LEU A 422 12.06 -0.70 -16.29
N ASN A 423 11.38 0.27 -15.67
CA ASN A 423 11.80 1.68 -15.71
C ASN A 423 13.17 1.87 -15.01
N LEU A 424 13.34 1.29 -13.82
CA LEU A 424 14.57 1.41 -13.03
C LEU A 424 15.78 0.83 -13.75
N VAL A 425 15.63 -0.37 -14.35
CA VAL A 425 16.73 -1.09 -14.98
C VAL A 425 17.00 -0.59 -16.39
N ALA A 426 15.96 -0.38 -17.21
CA ALA A 426 16.14 -0.10 -18.63
C ALA A 426 16.39 1.38 -18.94
N CYS A 427 15.79 2.32 -18.20
CA CYS A 427 15.85 3.74 -18.50
C CYS A 427 17.02 4.46 -17.84
N GLU A 428 17.34 5.66 -18.34
CA GLU A 428 18.26 6.64 -17.76
C GLU A 428 17.75 8.06 -18.03
N GLY A 429 18.40 9.07 -17.43
CA GLY A 429 18.02 10.47 -17.67
C GLY A 429 16.58 10.77 -17.23
N GLU A 430 15.88 11.57 -18.01
CA GLU A 430 14.50 12.00 -17.74
C GLU A 430 13.48 10.84 -17.91
N ASP A 431 13.81 9.82 -18.72
CA ASP A 431 12.95 8.65 -18.94
C ASP A 431 12.90 7.71 -17.71
N ARG A 432 13.87 7.84 -16.79
CA ARG A 432 13.89 7.06 -15.55
C ARG A 432 13.16 7.83 -14.45
N VAL A 433 11.92 7.46 -14.18
CA VAL A 433 11.03 8.13 -13.22
C VAL A 433 10.95 7.41 -11.88
N GLU A 434 11.22 6.10 -11.83
CA GLU A 434 11.26 5.30 -10.58
C GLU A 434 12.56 5.55 -9.81
N ARG A 435 12.64 6.74 -9.20
CA ARG A 435 13.82 7.27 -8.51
C ARG A 435 13.59 7.31 -7.01
N HIS A 436 13.28 6.16 -6.42
CA HIS A 436 13.04 6.07 -4.97
C HIS A 436 14.27 6.52 -4.18
N GLU A 437 14.00 7.18 -3.06
CA GLU A 437 14.97 7.64 -2.08
C GLU A 437 14.49 7.24 -0.68
N THR A 438 15.43 7.00 0.24
CA THR A 438 15.12 6.61 1.62
C THR A 438 14.47 7.75 2.39
N LEU A 439 13.82 7.42 3.50
CA LEU A 439 13.22 8.38 4.43
C LEU A 439 14.25 9.42 4.87
N VAL A 440 15.50 9.01 5.14
CA VAL A 440 16.59 9.94 5.50
C VAL A 440 16.85 10.97 4.39
N GLN A 441 16.86 10.54 3.12
CA GLN A 441 17.03 11.44 1.98
C GLN A 441 15.83 12.38 1.83
N TRP A 442 14.60 11.88 1.98
CA TRP A 442 13.40 12.73 2.00
C TRP A 442 13.43 13.74 3.15
N ARG A 443 13.83 13.33 4.36
CA ARG A 443 13.97 14.25 5.51
C ARG A 443 14.93 15.39 5.19
N ASN A 444 16.06 15.10 4.55
CA ASN A 444 17.01 16.12 4.14
C ASN A 444 16.40 17.10 3.14
N ARG A 445 15.65 16.62 2.13
CA ARG A 445 14.99 17.50 1.14
C ARG A 445 13.97 18.43 1.79
N PHE A 446 13.08 17.89 2.62
CA PHE A 446 12.08 18.69 3.32
C PHE A 446 12.73 19.67 4.30
N GLY A 447 13.78 19.26 5.02
CA GLY A 447 14.55 20.12 5.90
C GLY A 447 15.21 21.30 5.17
N LEU A 448 15.85 21.05 4.03
CA LEU A 448 16.46 22.09 3.19
C LEU A 448 15.41 23.06 2.61
N ALA A 449 14.20 22.58 2.32
CA ALA A 449 13.09 23.44 1.91
C ALA A 449 12.45 24.24 3.07
N GLY A 450 12.83 23.95 4.32
CA GLY A 450 12.37 24.65 5.52
C GLY A 450 11.10 24.07 6.14
N PHE A 451 10.77 22.82 5.83
CA PHE A 451 9.73 22.06 6.52
C PHE A 451 10.30 21.43 7.79
N LYS A 452 9.45 21.28 8.81
CA LYS A 452 9.78 20.56 10.05
C LYS A 452 8.96 19.28 10.12
N PRO A 453 9.55 18.17 10.59
CA PRO A 453 8.82 16.92 10.76
C PRO A 453 7.71 17.08 11.80
N VAL A 454 6.62 16.35 11.60
CA VAL A 454 5.48 16.19 12.50
C VAL A 454 5.36 14.71 12.83
N ASN A 455 5.12 14.39 14.10
CA ASN A 455 4.92 13.01 14.52
C ASN A 455 3.54 12.52 14.07
N ILE A 456 3.48 11.40 13.35
CA ILE A 456 2.25 10.79 12.81
C ILE A 456 1.34 10.21 13.91
N GLY A 457 1.81 10.14 15.15
CA GLY A 457 0.98 9.89 16.33
C GLY A 457 0.68 8.41 16.58
N SER A 458 0.33 8.08 17.82
CA SER A 458 0.08 6.69 18.23
C SER A 458 -1.16 6.07 17.60
N ASN A 459 -2.14 6.88 17.18
CA ASN A 459 -3.37 6.39 16.58
C ASN A 459 -3.12 5.82 15.18
N ALA A 460 -2.26 6.47 14.39
CA ALA A 460 -1.88 5.99 13.07
C ALA A 460 -1.11 4.67 13.17
N TYR A 461 -0.22 4.55 14.16
CA TYR A 461 0.47 3.29 14.46
C TYR A 461 -0.53 2.17 14.77
N LYS A 462 -1.50 2.43 15.67
CA LYS A 462 -2.54 1.44 16.03
C LYS A 462 -3.38 1.00 14.83
N GLN A 463 -3.82 1.95 14.00
CA GLN A 463 -4.59 1.63 12.78
C GLN A 463 -3.77 0.80 11.80
N ALA A 464 -2.49 1.17 11.60
CA ALA A 464 -1.58 0.41 10.75
C ALA A 464 -1.37 -1.01 11.28
N SER A 465 -1.16 -1.18 12.59
CA SER A 465 -1.04 -2.51 13.22
C SER A 465 -2.32 -3.33 13.07
N MET A 466 -3.48 -2.71 13.24
CA MET A 466 -4.78 -3.40 13.09
C MET A 466 -5.01 -3.85 11.64
N LEU A 467 -4.70 -3.00 10.65
CA LEU A 467 -4.77 -3.35 9.24
C LEU A 467 -3.96 -4.63 8.94
N LEU A 468 -2.73 -4.72 9.46
CA LEU A 468 -1.88 -5.88 9.23
C LEU A 468 -2.40 -7.14 9.93
N ALA A 469 -2.97 -7.00 11.13
CA ALA A 469 -3.57 -8.13 11.84
C ALA A 469 -4.75 -8.73 11.07
N LEU A 470 -5.58 -7.89 10.43
CA LEU A 470 -6.77 -8.32 9.69
C LEU A 470 -6.45 -8.96 8.32
N ASN A 471 -5.37 -8.56 7.66
CA ASN A 471 -5.15 -8.92 6.25
C ASN A 471 -4.59 -10.33 5.99
N ALA A 472 -4.06 -11.06 6.99
CA ALA A 472 -3.69 -12.50 6.86
C ALA A 472 -2.97 -13.09 8.11
N GLY A 473 -3.25 -12.64 9.33
CA GLY A 473 -2.54 -13.19 10.50
C GLY A 473 -1.05 -12.84 10.58
N ALA A 474 -0.65 -11.67 10.05
CA ALA A 474 0.63 -10.98 10.30
C ALA A 474 1.94 -11.79 10.17
N ASP A 475 1.99 -12.86 9.38
CA ASP A 475 3.28 -13.53 9.12
C ASP A 475 4.09 -12.71 8.11
N GLY A 476 5.09 -11.99 8.61
CA GLY A 476 6.09 -11.26 7.82
C GLY A 476 5.90 -9.75 7.73
N TYR A 477 4.68 -9.22 7.70
CA TYR A 477 4.46 -7.77 7.71
C TYR A 477 4.70 -7.16 9.10
N ASN A 478 5.29 -5.97 9.15
CA ASN A 478 5.47 -5.22 10.39
C ASN A 478 5.36 -3.72 10.17
N VAL A 479 5.04 -3.00 11.25
CA VAL A 479 5.06 -1.54 11.30
C VAL A 479 6.05 -1.11 12.36
N GLU A 480 6.96 -0.21 12.00
CA GLU A 480 7.95 0.35 12.90
C GLU A 480 7.78 1.87 12.99
N GLU A 481 7.95 2.41 14.21
CA GLU A 481 8.08 3.85 14.42
C GLU A 481 9.54 4.26 14.21
N ASN A 482 9.73 5.37 13.50
CA ASN A 482 11.05 5.92 13.23
C ASN A 482 11.00 7.44 13.32
N GLU A 483 11.39 8.02 14.44
CA GLU A 483 11.51 9.47 14.64
C GLU A 483 10.26 10.27 14.21
N GLY A 484 9.08 9.81 14.61
CA GLY A 484 7.77 10.38 14.30
C GLY A 484 7.20 9.98 12.93
N CYS A 485 7.92 9.16 12.17
CA CYS A 485 7.45 8.55 10.93
C CYS A 485 7.05 7.08 11.16
N LEU A 486 6.31 6.50 10.23
CA LEU A 486 5.93 5.08 10.26
C LEU A 486 6.50 4.36 9.04
N LEU A 487 7.09 3.20 9.27
CA LEU A 487 7.62 2.31 8.24
C LEU A 487 6.77 1.06 8.17
N LEU A 488 6.30 0.70 6.98
CA LEU A 488 5.74 -0.63 6.71
C LEU A 488 6.84 -1.49 6.08
N GLY A 489 7.12 -2.62 6.72
CA GLY A 489 8.13 -3.58 6.29
C GLY A 489 7.57 -4.96 6.00
N TRP A 490 8.38 -5.74 5.26
CA TRP A 490 8.24 -7.18 5.10
C TRP A 490 9.50 -7.85 5.63
N GLN A 491 9.34 -8.79 6.56
CA GLN A 491 10.41 -9.39 7.35
C GLN A 491 11.25 -8.29 8.01
N THR A 492 12.56 -8.26 7.77
CA THR A 492 13.45 -7.23 8.35
C THR A 492 13.63 -6.01 7.45
N ARG A 493 12.91 -5.92 6.33
CA ARG A 493 13.11 -4.88 5.33
C ARG A 493 11.96 -3.87 5.33
N PRO A 494 12.22 -2.60 5.68
CA PRO A 494 11.31 -1.49 5.41
C PRO A 494 11.06 -1.35 3.90
N LEU A 495 9.81 -1.11 3.50
CA LEU A 495 9.42 -0.99 2.10
C LEU A 495 8.68 0.32 1.81
N ILE A 496 7.94 0.86 2.76
CA ILE A 496 7.19 2.10 2.60
C ILE A 496 7.39 2.96 3.85
N ALA A 497 7.58 4.25 3.64
CA ALA A 497 7.68 5.23 4.71
C ALA A 497 6.55 6.27 4.60
N THR A 498 5.77 6.42 5.66
CA THR A 498 4.85 7.55 5.85
C THR A 498 5.52 8.59 6.74
N SER A 499 5.55 9.84 6.29
CA SER A 499 6.05 11.00 7.03
C SER A 499 5.08 12.18 6.95
N ALA A 500 5.11 13.05 7.95
CA ALA A 500 4.30 14.26 7.99
C ALA A 500 5.17 15.49 8.26
N TRP A 501 4.79 16.62 7.68
CA TRP A 501 5.60 17.84 7.66
C TRP A 501 4.74 19.08 7.86
N ARG A 502 5.29 20.10 8.50
CA ARG A 502 4.67 21.42 8.61
C ARG A 502 5.65 22.52 8.27
N PHE A 503 5.14 23.63 7.77
CA PHE A 503 5.97 24.81 7.59
C PHE A 503 6.24 25.50 8.93
N SER A 504 7.50 25.77 9.25
CA SER A 504 7.82 26.65 10.39
C SER A 504 7.72 28.09 9.93
N ARG A 505 6.71 28.83 10.40
CA ARG A 505 6.82 30.29 10.42
C ARG A 505 8.03 30.61 11.30
N VAL A 506 9.02 31.31 10.76
CA VAL A 506 10.02 31.97 11.60
C VAL A 506 9.23 33.06 12.31
N GLU A 507 9.09 32.95 13.63
CA GLU A 507 8.51 33.98 14.49
C GLU A 507 9.36 35.25 14.46
#